data_AF-A0A3C0HST7-F1
#
_entry.id   AF-A0A3C0HST7-F1
#
_cell.length_a   1.000
_cell.length_b   1.000
_cell.length_c   1.000
_cell.angle_alpha   90.00
_cell.angle_beta   90.00
_cell.angle_gamma   90.00
#
_symmetry.space_group_name_H-M   'P 1'
#
loop_
_entity.id
_entity.type
_entity.pdbx_description
1 polymer ?
#
loop_
_entity_poly.entity_id
_entity_poly.type
_entity_poly.pdbx_seq_one_letter_code
_entity_poly.pdbx_strand_id
1 'polypeptide(L)'
;MASQVELRQSLLMRATGLTTEYETDPVGLATTQPRFSWRLESDDPSAEIQLAYEIEVASGGHVIWQTAMVQSAAQVLVPYAGQRLTS
;
A
#
# COMPACT_ATOMS: atom_id res chain seq x y z
N MET A 1 -30.37 -27.12 -16.63
CA MET A 1 -28.97 -26.84 -16.94
C MET A 1 -28.46 -25.88 -15.89
N ALA A 2 -27.81 -26.39 -14.84
CA ALA A 2 -27.30 -25.58 -13.75
C ALA A 2 -26.04 -24.85 -14.25
N SER A 3 -26.12 -23.54 -14.43
CA SER A 3 -24.95 -22.70 -14.63
C SER A 3 -24.26 -22.59 -13.28
N GLN A 4 -23.19 -23.36 -13.10
CA GLN A 4 -22.21 -23.08 -12.07
C GLN A 4 -21.67 -21.68 -12.36
N VAL A 5 -22.10 -20.71 -11.57
CA VAL A 5 -21.28 -19.54 -11.30
C VAL A 5 -20.05 -20.10 -10.60
N GLU A 6 -18.98 -20.34 -11.36
CA GLU A 6 -17.65 -20.45 -10.78
C GLU A 6 -17.43 -19.15 -10.01
N LEU A 7 -17.58 -19.19 -8.69
CA LEU A 7 -16.97 -18.20 -7.83
C LEU A 7 -15.49 -18.23 -8.24
N ARG A 8 -15.06 -17.24 -9.02
CA ARG A 8 -13.63 -16.94 -9.18
C ARG A 8 -13.10 -16.90 -7.76
N GLN A 9 -12.30 -17.89 -7.40
CA GLN A 9 -11.61 -17.87 -6.13
C GLN A 9 -10.95 -16.49 -6.06
N SER A 10 -11.26 -15.70 -5.03
CA SER A 10 -10.62 -14.41 -4.88
C SER A 10 -9.14 -14.69 -4.75
N LEU A 11 -8.37 -14.39 -5.78
CA LEU A 11 -6.93 -14.29 -5.68
C LEU A 11 -6.66 -13.24 -4.61
N LEU A 12 -6.28 -13.69 -3.42
CA LEU A 12 -5.96 -12.81 -2.31
C LEU A 12 -4.59 -12.20 -2.61
N MET A 13 -4.59 -11.11 -3.37
CA MET A 13 -3.44 -10.24 -3.50
C MET A 13 -3.27 -9.46 -2.19
N ARG A 14 -2.07 -9.52 -1.62
CA ARG A 14 -1.73 -8.86 -0.36
C ARG A 14 -0.57 -7.92 -0.57
N ALA A 15 -0.65 -6.72 0.01
CA ALA A 15 0.50 -5.88 0.17
C ALA A 15 1.37 -6.43 1.31
N THR A 16 2.63 -6.75 1.04
CA THR A 16 3.57 -7.32 2.00
C THR A 16 4.88 -6.53 2.01
N GLY A 17 5.80 -6.86 2.92
CA GLY A 17 7.13 -6.24 2.96
C GLY A 17 7.06 -4.70 3.05
N LEU A 18 6.13 -4.19 3.86
CA LEU A 18 5.93 -2.75 4.02
C LEU A 18 7.18 -2.13 4.62
N THR A 19 7.64 -1.04 4.01
CA THR A 19 8.79 -0.28 4.49
C THR A 19 8.52 1.21 4.39
N THR A 20 9.15 1.96 5.29
CA THR A 20 9.26 3.41 5.24
C THR A 20 10.74 3.76 5.15
N GLU A 21 11.16 4.48 4.11
CA GLU A 21 12.58 4.77 3.86
C GLU A 21 13.47 3.51 3.85
N TYR A 22 12.97 2.42 3.24
CA TYR A 22 13.59 1.08 3.17
C TYR A 22 13.68 0.29 4.48
N GLU A 23 13.17 0.82 5.59
CA GLU A 23 13.18 0.16 6.89
C GLU A 23 11.78 -0.31 7.28
N THR A 24 11.69 -1.45 7.98
CA THR A 24 10.45 -1.92 8.60
C THR A 24 10.30 -1.26 9.97
N ASP A 25 9.15 -0.64 10.22
CA ASP A 25 8.79 0.07 11.46
C ASP A 25 9.90 1.00 12.00
N PRO A 26 10.45 1.93 11.17
CA PRO A 26 11.55 2.77 11.60
C PRO A 26 11.14 3.77 12.67
N VAL A 27 12.09 4.10 13.54
CA VAL A 27 11.95 5.11 14.59
C VAL A 27 13.03 6.19 14.38
N GLY A 28 12.65 7.46 14.54
CA GLY A 28 13.60 8.57 14.48
C GLY A 28 13.99 9.02 13.07
N LEU A 29 13.12 8.83 12.08
CA LEU A 29 13.34 9.35 10.73
C LEU A 29 13.46 10.87 10.73
N ALA A 30 14.54 11.40 10.13
CA ALA A 30 14.77 12.84 10.02
C ALA A 30 13.92 13.53 8.94
N THR A 31 13.34 12.76 8.01
CA THR A 31 12.49 13.31 6.95
C THR A 31 11.07 13.57 7.45
N THR A 32 10.52 14.72 7.07
CA THR A 32 9.11 15.10 7.32
C THR A 32 8.17 14.64 6.22
N GLN A 33 8.71 14.03 5.15
CA GLN A 33 7.99 13.47 4.01
C GLN A 33 8.59 12.09 3.70
N PRO A 34 8.34 11.09 4.54
CA PRO A 34 8.87 9.76 4.33
C PRO A 34 8.28 9.10 3.08
N ARG A 35 8.97 8.09 2.54
CA ARG A 35 8.57 7.35 1.35
C ARG A 35 8.23 5.91 1.70
N PHE A 36 7.09 5.46 1.21
CA PHE A 36 6.54 4.13 1.47
C PHE A 36 6.88 3.17 0.33
N SER A 37 7.17 1.93 0.66
CA SER A 37 7.27 0.85 -0.33
C SER A 37 6.57 -0.41 0.15
N TRP A 38 6.08 -1.20 -0.79
CA TRP A 38 5.44 -2.48 -0.53
C TRP A 38 5.70 -3.46 -1.69
N ARG A 39 5.45 -4.74 -1.44
CA ARG A 39 5.41 -5.80 -2.43
C ARG A 39 3.98 -6.28 -2.59
N LEU A 40 3.66 -6.91 -3.71
CA LEU A 40 2.42 -7.66 -3.88
C LEU A 40 2.77 -9.14 -3.84
N GLU A 41 1.99 -9.90 -3.09
CA GLU A 41 2.08 -11.36 -3.05
C GLU A 41 0.70 -11.94 -3.29
N SER A 42 0.62 -12.95 -4.15
CA SER A 42 -0.61 -13.71 -4.36
C SER A 42 -0.32 -15.18 -4.62
N ASP A 43 -1.35 -16.03 -4.51
CA ASP A 43 -1.19 -17.47 -4.73
C ASP A 43 -0.94 -17.82 -6.21
N ASP A 44 -1.17 -16.87 -7.14
CA ASP A 44 -0.80 -16.95 -8.56
C ASP A 44 0.08 -15.75 -8.93
N PRO A 45 1.41 -15.93 -9.04
CA PRO A 45 2.33 -14.85 -9.37
C PRO A 45 1.99 -14.10 -10.67
N SER A 46 1.29 -14.73 -11.62
CA SER A 46 0.87 -14.07 -12.86
C SER A 46 -0.21 -13.00 -12.64
N ALA A 47 -0.88 -13.04 -11.48
CA ALA A 47 -1.86 -12.07 -11.05
C ALA A 47 -1.25 -10.87 -10.31
N GLU A 48 0.07 -10.82 -10.04
CA GLU A 48 0.76 -9.76 -9.30
C GLU A 48 0.93 -8.45 -10.11
N ILE A 49 -0.18 -7.91 -10.61
CA ILE A 49 -0.22 -6.66 -11.37
C ILE A 49 -0.94 -5.60 -10.54
N GLN A 50 -0.22 -4.51 -10.20
CA GLN A 50 -0.83 -3.34 -9.58
C GLN A 50 -1.43 -2.41 -10.63
N LEU A 51 -2.71 -2.05 -10.45
CA LEU A 51 -3.39 -1.03 -11.26
C LEU A 51 -3.59 0.28 -10.49
N ALA A 52 -3.75 0.18 -9.18
CA ALA A 52 -3.96 1.32 -8.31
C ALA A 52 -3.46 1.02 -6.89
N TYR A 53 -3.28 2.08 -6.11
CA TYR A 53 -3.03 1.99 -4.68
C TYR A 53 -3.84 3.05 -3.92
N GLU A 54 -4.02 2.82 -2.62
CA GLU A 54 -4.50 3.81 -1.66
C GLU A 54 -3.64 3.70 -0.39
N ILE A 55 -3.20 4.84 0.14
CA ILE A 55 -2.43 4.93 1.38
C ILE A 55 -3.22 5.77 2.37
N GLU A 56 -3.42 5.23 3.57
CA GLU A 56 -3.96 5.94 4.73
C GLU A 56 -2.86 6.07 5.79
N VAL A 57 -2.68 7.26 6.32
CA VAL A 57 -1.76 7.53 7.44
C VAL A 57 -2.58 8.09 8.60
N ALA A 58 -2.44 7.46 9.76
CA ALA A 58 -3.14 7.85 10.98
C ALA A 58 -2.17 8.15 12.13
N SER A 59 -2.55 9.07 13.00
CA SER A 59 -1.86 9.38 14.25
C SER A 59 -2.87 9.52 15.39
N GLY A 60 -2.62 8.84 16.51
CA GLY A 60 -3.52 8.86 17.67
C GLY A 60 -4.95 8.36 17.35
N GLY A 61 -5.11 7.48 16.36
CA GLY A 61 -6.41 6.97 15.91
C GLY A 61 -7.16 7.87 14.92
N HIS A 62 -6.58 8.99 14.49
CA HIS A 62 -7.18 9.86 13.48
C HIS A 62 -6.39 9.80 12.17
N VAL A 63 -7.10 9.69 11.05
CA VAL A 63 -6.51 9.81 9.71
C VAL A 63 -6.02 11.24 9.50
N ILE A 64 -4.71 11.41 9.28
CA ILE A 64 -4.07 12.70 9.03
C ILE A 64 -3.79 12.93 7.54
N TRP A 65 -3.76 11.85 6.75
CA TRP A 65 -3.60 11.91 5.30
C TRP A 65 -4.14 10.64 4.65
N GLN A 66 -4.75 10.81 3.47
CA GLN A 66 -5.19 9.72 2.61
C GLN A 66 -4.97 10.12 1.15
N THR A 67 -4.60 9.17 0.30
CA THR A 67 -4.44 9.42 -1.14
C THR A 67 -5.75 9.34 -1.92
N ALA A 68 -6.77 8.69 -1.36
CA ALA A 68 -7.82 8.00 -2.13
C ALA A 68 -7.20 6.99 -3.13
N MET A 69 -7.99 6.50 -4.07
CA MET A 69 -7.50 5.59 -5.11
C MET A 69 -6.65 6.34 -6.15
N VAL A 70 -5.37 5.99 -6.22
CA VAL A 70 -4.41 6.51 -7.22
C VAL A 70 -4.20 5.45 -8.30
N GLN A 71 -4.55 5.76 -9.55
CA GLN A 71 -4.29 4.89 -10.70
C GLN A 71 -2.78 4.90 -11.04
N SER A 72 -2.05 3.91 -10.56
CA SER A 72 -0.59 3.83 -10.72
C SER A 72 -0.05 2.45 -10.36
N ALA A 73 0.98 2.02 -11.09
CA ALA A 73 1.76 0.82 -10.78
C ALA A 73 2.93 1.09 -9.82
N ALA A 74 3.05 2.31 -9.26
CA ALA A 74 4.15 2.64 -8.35
C ALA A 74 4.02 1.90 -7.00
N GLN A 75 5.11 1.27 -6.57
CA GLN A 75 5.17 0.44 -5.35
C GLN A 75 6.41 0.72 -4.49
N VAL A 76 7.36 1.50 -5.01
CA VAL A 76 8.66 1.74 -4.40
C VAL A 76 8.84 3.23 -4.19
N LEU A 77 9.17 3.61 -2.96
CA LEU A 77 9.44 4.98 -2.55
C LEU A 77 8.34 5.98 -2.94
N VAL A 78 7.08 5.57 -2.79
CA VAL A 78 5.92 6.45 -2.98
C VAL A 78 5.92 7.50 -1.86
N PRO A 79 6.05 8.80 -2.15
CA PRO A 79 6.21 9.81 -1.13
C PRO A 79 4.91 10.06 -0.38
N TYR A 80 5.03 10.22 0.94
CA TYR A 80 4.01 10.89 1.73
C TYR A 80 3.79 12.30 1.19
N ALA A 81 2.56 12.60 0.78
CA ALA A 81 2.17 13.88 0.19
C ALA A 81 1.18 14.68 1.08
N GLY A 82 1.06 14.30 2.34
CA GLY A 82 0.26 15.04 3.32
C GLY A 82 1.02 16.24 3.90
N GLN A 83 0.48 16.83 4.98
CA GLN A 83 1.16 17.89 5.70
C GLN A 83 2.47 17.37 6.32
N ARG A 84 3.55 18.16 6.22
CA ARG A 84 4.87 17.77 6.77
C ARG A 84 4.75 17.25 8.20
N LEU A 85 5.27 16.04 8.41
CA LEU A 85 5.29 15.42 9.73
C LEU A 85 6.18 16.22 10.67
N THR A 86 5.85 16.20 11.96
CA THR A 86 6.56 16.91 13.02
C THR A 86 6.56 16.07 14.30
N SER A 87 7.41 16.44 15.26
CA SER A 87 7.53 15.78 16.57
C SER A 87 6.53 16.33 17.58
#